data_AF-A0A183JSV0-F1
#
_entry.id   AF-A0A183JSV0-F1
#
_cell.length_a   1.000
_cell.length_b   1.000
_cell.length_c   1.000
_cell.angle_alpha   90.00
_cell.angle_beta   90.00
_cell.angle_gamma   90.00
#
_symmetry.space_group_name_H-M   'P 1'
#
loop_
_entity.id
_entity.type
_entity.pdbx_description
1 polymer ?
#
loop_
_entity_poly.entity_id
_entity_poly.type
_entity_poly.pdbx_seq_one_letter_code
_entity_poly.pdbx_strand_id
1 'polypeptide(L)'
;MGIFALLDEECFFPKGTDKSFVEKLIKSQDKHPKLCKTEFRSNADFGVIHYAGRVEYNSNQWLMKNMDPLNDNVVALLQASNDPFVQVSFRQLFFNYYHI
;
A
#
# COMPACT_ATOMS: atom_id res chain seq x y z
N MET A 1 -0.77 -1.17 -16.42
CA MET A 1 -1.07 -0.59 -15.10
C MET A 1 0.23 -0.55 -14.30
N GLY A 2 0.52 0.54 -13.61
CA GLY A 2 1.75 0.65 -12.80
C GLY A 2 1.64 -0.15 -11.50
N ILE A 3 2.76 -0.25 -10.77
CA ILE A 3 2.84 -0.97 -9.48
C ILE A 3 1.81 -0.42 -8.47
N PHE A 4 1.77 0.90 -8.26
CA PHE A 4 0.86 1.53 -7.30
C PHE A 4 -0.61 1.39 -7.71
N ALA A 5 -0.94 1.64 -8.97
CA ALA A 5 -2.31 1.48 -9.45
C ALA A 5 -2.83 0.03 -9.30
N LEU A 6 -1.94 -0.96 -9.47
CA LEU A 6 -2.29 -2.36 -9.27
C LEU A 6 -2.40 -2.72 -7.77
N LEU A 7 -1.61 -2.08 -6.92
CA LEU A 7 -1.72 -2.20 -5.46
C LEU A 7 -3.05 -1.63 -4.96
N ASP A 8 -3.43 -0.45 -5.45
CA ASP A 8 -4.71 0.20 -5.10
C ASP A 8 -5.89 -0.69 -5.51
N GLU A 9 -5.90 -1.20 -6.74
CA GLU A 9 -6.95 -2.13 -7.19
C GLU A 9 -7.01 -3.37 -6.30
N GLU A 10 -5.86 -3.95 -5.93
CA GLU A 10 -5.84 -5.15 -5.08
C GLU A 10 -6.38 -4.87 -3.67
N CYS A 11 -6.19 -3.67 -3.13
CA CYS A 11 -6.73 -3.27 -1.83
C CYS A 11 -8.27 -3.31 -1.80
N PHE A 12 -8.94 -2.98 -2.92
CA PHE A 12 -10.39 -3.03 -3.02
C PHE A 12 -10.92 -4.43 -3.35
N PHE A 13 -10.06 -5.39 -3.67
CA PHE A 13 -10.48 -6.71 -4.11
C PHE A 13 -10.93 -7.57 -2.91
N PRO A 14 -12.14 -8.16 -2.95
CA PRO A 14 -12.58 -9.06 -1.88
C PRO A 14 -11.63 -10.25 -1.77
N LYS A 15 -10.92 -10.37 -0.64
CA LYS A 15 -9.87 -11.38 -0.37
C LYS A 15 -8.56 -11.19 -1.17
N GLY A 16 -8.25 -9.96 -1.59
CA GLY A 16 -6.91 -9.61 -2.07
C GLY A 16 -5.85 -9.96 -1.02
N THR A 17 -4.68 -10.42 -1.48
CA THR A 17 -3.53 -10.74 -0.64
C THR A 17 -2.27 -10.15 -1.25
N ASP A 18 -1.23 -9.93 -0.45
CA ASP A 18 0.07 -9.45 -0.97
C ASP A 18 0.62 -10.39 -2.06
N LYS A 19 0.38 -11.70 -1.90
CA LYS A 19 0.76 -12.71 -2.92
C LYS A 19 0.00 -12.54 -4.22
N SER A 20 -1.32 -12.37 -4.18
CA SER A 20 -2.12 -12.16 -5.39
C SER A 20 -1.80 -10.85 -6.08
N PHE A 21 -1.46 -9.79 -5.32
CA PHE A 21 -0.87 -8.55 -5.85
C PHE A 21 0.40 -8.83 -6.66
N VAL A 22 1.37 -9.54 -6.07
CA VAL A 22 2.65 -9.85 -6.74
C VAL A 22 2.42 -10.70 -7.99
N GLU A 23 1.59 -11.74 -7.91
CA GLU A 23 1.27 -12.59 -9.06
C GLU A 23 0.68 -11.78 -10.22
N LYS A 24 -0.26 -10.87 -9.93
CA LYS A 24 -0.86 -9.97 -10.91
C LYS A 24 0.17 -8.96 -11.45
N LEU A 25 1.05 -8.42 -10.61
CA LEU A 25 2.12 -7.51 -11.03
C LEU A 25 3.06 -8.21 -12.02
N ILE A 26 3.61 -9.37 -11.64
CA ILE A 26 4.51 -10.14 -12.48
C ILE A 26 3.84 -10.53 -13.79
N LYS A 27 2.58 -10.97 -13.76
CA LYS A 27 1.83 -11.34 -14.97
C LYS A 27 1.56 -10.16 -15.89
N SER A 28 1.20 -9.00 -15.32
CA SER A 28 0.82 -7.81 -16.10
C SER A 28 2.02 -7.04 -16.66
N GLN A 29 3.20 -7.16 -16.04
CA GLN A 29 4.41 -6.41 -16.39
C GLN A 29 5.59 -7.33 -16.74
N ASP A 30 5.34 -8.59 -17.11
CA ASP A 30 6.36 -9.62 -17.36
C ASP A 30 7.45 -9.21 -18.37
N LYS A 31 7.10 -8.34 -19.33
CA LYS A 31 8.02 -7.85 -20.37
C LYS A 31 8.64 -6.49 -20.08
N HIS A 32 8.30 -5.86 -18.95
CA HIS A 32 8.78 -4.53 -18.64
C HIS A 32 10.25 -4.59 -18.23
N PRO A 33 11.17 -3.89 -18.93
CA PRO A 33 12.62 -4.04 -18.72
C PRO A 33 13.09 -3.58 -17.35
N LYS A 34 12.27 -2.83 -16.60
CA LYS A 34 12.57 -2.40 -15.24
C LYS A 34 11.99 -3.29 -14.14
N LEU A 35 11.18 -4.30 -14.46
CA LEU A 35 10.66 -5.23 -13.46
C LEU A 35 11.49 -6.52 -13.49
N CYS A 36 11.90 -6.99 -12.32
CA CYS A 36 12.71 -8.19 -12.15
C CYS A 36 11.95 -9.23 -11.34
N LYS A 37 12.00 -10.48 -11.79
CA LYS A 37 11.64 -11.64 -10.98
C LYS A 37 12.77 -11.94 -10.00
N THR A 38 12.40 -12.46 -8.83
CA THR A 38 13.36 -12.75 -7.77
C THR A 38 14.00 -14.12 -8.04
N GLU A 39 15.19 -14.31 -7.48
CA GLU A 39 15.84 -15.62 -7.54
C GLU A 39 15.16 -16.59 -6.56
N PHE A 40 15.22 -17.89 -6.85
CA PHE A 40 14.49 -18.94 -6.11
C PHE A 40 14.79 -18.99 -4.59
N ARG A 41 15.91 -18.39 -4.15
CA ARG A 41 16.34 -18.31 -2.74
C ARG A 41 16.17 -16.92 -2.12
N SER A 42 15.64 -15.95 -2.84
CA SER A 42 15.44 -14.59 -2.33
C SER A 42 14.23 -14.53 -1.41
N ASN A 43 14.32 -13.72 -0.36
CA ASN A 43 13.20 -13.34 0.49
C ASN A 43 12.35 -12.20 -0.13
N ALA A 44 12.75 -11.69 -1.29
CA ALA A 44 12.00 -10.69 -2.03
C ALA A 44 10.96 -11.34 -2.94
N ASP A 45 9.91 -10.58 -3.24
CA ASP A 45 8.78 -10.99 -4.09
C ASP A 45 8.90 -10.44 -5.52
N PHE A 46 9.53 -9.27 -5.69
CA PHE A 46 9.93 -8.71 -7.00
C PHE A 46 11.08 -7.71 -6.84
N GLY A 47 11.71 -7.32 -7.94
CA GLY A 47 12.70 -6.24 -7.97
C GLY A 47 12.37 -5.18 -9.01
N VAL A 48 12.87 -3.97 -8.80
CA VAL A 48 12.73 -2.86 -9.77
C VAL A 48 14.10 -2.26 -10.07
N ILE A 49 14.38 -2.02 -11.35
CA ILE A 49 15.60 -1.32 -11.79
C ILE A 49 15.32 0.18 -11.82
N HIS A 50 15.85 0.87 -10.82
CA HIS A 50 15.83 2.33 -10.70
C HIS A 50 17.08 2.94 -11.34
N TYR A 51 17.13 4.27 -11.43
CA TYR A 51 18.28 4.98 -12.00
C TYR A 51 19.59 4.68 -11.26
N ALA A 52 19.52 4.43 -9.95
CA ALA A 52 20.66 4.15 -9.09
C ALA A 52 20.95 2.64 -8.94
N GLY A 53 20.22 1.77 -9.66
CA GLY A 53 20.41 0.32 -9.61
C GLY A 53 19.13 -0.45 -9.26
N ARG A 54 19.29 -1.77 -9.10
CA ARG A 54 18.23 -2.71 -8.76
C ARG A 54 17.93 -2.66 -7.27
N VAL A 55 16.65 -2.57 -6.93
CA VAL A 55 16.14 -2.68 -5.55
C VAL A 55 15.19 -3.87 -5.49
N GLU A 56 15.34 -4.70 -4.46
CA GLU A 56 14.45 -5.83 -4.19
C GLU A 56 13.39 -5.44 -3.16
N TYR A 57 12.16 -5.87 -3.39
CA TYR A 57 11.01 -5.55 -2.56
C TYR A 57 10.38 -6.82 -1.99
N ASN A 58 10.14 -6.80 -0.69
CA ASN A 58 9.26 -7.74 -0.02
C ASN A 58 7.90 -7.07 0.16
N SER A 59 6.86 -7.70 -0.38
CA SER A 59 5.49 -7.21 -0.47
C SER A 59 4.66 -7.47 0.80
N ASN A 60 5.23 -8.10 1.82
CA ASN A 60 4.52 -8.46 3.03
C ASN A 60 3.89 -7.23 3.70
N GLN A 61 2.59 -7.33 3.97
CA GLN A 61 1.72 -6.32 4.56
C GLN A 61 1.57 -5.06 3.71
N TRP A 62 1.83 -5.10 2.41
CA TRP A 62 1.65 -3.93 1.55
C TRP A 62 0.18 -3.54 1.43
N LEU A 63 -0.74 -4.49 1.27
CA LEU A 63 -2.17 -4.18 1.24
C LEU A 63 -2.63 -3.54 2.55
N MET A 64 -2.22 -4.11 3.69
CA MET A 64 -2.55 -3.55 5.01
C MET A 64 -2.02 -2.12 5.17
N LYS A 65 -0.76 -1.87 4.79
CA LYS A 65 -0.13 -0.53 4.87
C LYS A 65 -0.73 0.47 3.89
N ASN A 66 -1.25 0.02 2.75
CA ASN A 66 -1.86 0.89 1.75
C ASN A 66 -3.33 1.18 2.07
N MET A 67 -4.04 0.25 2.73
CA MET A 67 -5.42 0.45 3.18
C MET A 67 -5.52 1.29 4.46
N ASP A 68 -4.51 1.22 5.33
CA ASP A 68 -4.32 1.91 6.63
C ASP A 68 -5.59 2.32 7.41
N PRO A 69 -6.64 1.47 7.53
CA PRO A 69 -7.95 1.95 7.95
C PRO A 69 -7.90 2.44 9.41
N LEU A 70 -8.14 3.74 9.59
CA LEU A 70 -8.31 4.31 10.92
C LEU A 70 -9.59 3.75 11.56
N ASN A 71 -9.52 3.49 12.86
CA ASN A 71 -10.70 3.03 13.60
C ASN A 71 -11.67 4.21 13.81
N ASP A 72 -12.86 4.14 13.22
CA ASP A 72 -13.87 5.20 13.28
C ASP A 72 -14.22 5.65 14.70
N ASN A 73 -14.29 4.71 15.67
CA ASN A 73 -14.60 5.06 17.07
C ASN A 73 -13.46 5.83 17.72
N VAL A 74 -12.21 5.46 17.45
CA VAL A 74 -11.03 6.15 17.95
C VAL A 74 -10.94 7.55 17.33
N VAL A 75 -11.21 7.67 16.03
CA VAL A 75 -11.24 8.96 15.35
C VAL A 75 -12.34 9.85 15.95
N ALA A 76 -13.56 9.35 16.10
CA ALA A 76 -14.66 10.09 16.70
C ALA A 76 -14.35 10.55 18.13
N LEU A 77 -13.73 9.69 18.94
CA LEU A 77 -13.29 10.01 20.30
C LEU A 77 -12.28 11.17 20.31
N LEU A 78 -11.27 11.13 19.43
CA LEU A 78 -10.22 12.15 19.37
C LEU A 78 -10.71 13.47 18.76
N GLN A 79 -11.69 13.41 17.84
CA GLN A 79 -12.41 14.59 17.36
C GLN A 79 -13.30 15.25 18.42
N ALA A 80 -13.64 14.53 19.49
CA ALA A 80 -14.37 15.02 20.66
C ALA A 80 -13.45 15.38 21.84
N SER A 81 -12.13 15.37 21.65
CA SER A 81 -11.16 15.73 22.70
C SER A 81 -11.39 17.14 23.25
N ASN A 82 -11.14 17.31 24.56
CA ASN A 82 -11.12 18.61 25.23
C ASN A 82 -9.85 19.43 24.92
N ASP A 83 -8.81 18.79 24.40
CA ASP A 83 -7.61 19.49 23.92
C ASP A 83 -7.84 20.02 22.49
N PRO A 84 -7.81 21.35 22.26
CA PRO A 84 -8.10 21.91 20.94
C PRO A 84 -7.14 21.44 19.85
N PHE A 85 -5.88 21.18 20.18
CA PHE A 85 -4.88 20.75 19.21
C PHE A 85 -5.17 19.33 18.71
N VAL A 86 -5.50 18.40 19.62
CA VAL A 86 -5.93 17.04 19.29
C VAL A 86 -7.22 17.09 18.45
N GLN A 87 -8.18 17.91 18.85
CA GLN A 87 -9.46 18.03 18.17
C GLN A 87 -9.33 18.48 16.70
N VAL A 88 -8.47 19.48 16.43
CA VAL A 88 -8.23 19.99 15.07
C VAL A 88 -7.45 18.99 14.24
N SER A 89 -6.41 18.39 14.81
CA SER A 89 -5.55 17.42 14.13
C SER A 89 -6.35 16.22 13.59
N PHE A 90 -7.24 15.65 14.40
CA PHE A 90 -8.04 14.49 14.01
C PHE A 90 -9.26 14.82 13.13
N ARG A 91 -9.72 16.07 13.12
CA ARG A 91 -10.70 16.53 12.12
C ARG A 91 -10.06 16.69 10.73
N GLN A 92 -8.85 17.24 10.67
CA GLN A 92 -8.12 17.39 9.41
C GLN A 92 -7.64 16.05 8.84
N LEU A 93 -7.17 15.14 9.71
CA LEU A 93 -6.82 13.77 9.32
C LEU A 93 -8.00 13.03 8.70
N PHE A 94 -9.17 13.08 9.33
CA PHE A 94 -10.37 12.44 8.77
C PHE A 94 -10.76 13.03 7.41
N PHE A 95 -10.69 14.35 7.24
CA PHE A 95 -10.98 14.96 5.93
C PHE A 95 -10.04 14.45 4.84
N ASN A 96 -8.73 14.37 5.10
CA ASN A 96 -7.77 13.85 4.12
C ASN A 96 -7.91 12.35 3.87
N TYR A 97 -8.48 11.59 4.80
CA TYR A 97 -8.57 10.13 4.72
C TYR A 97 -9.79 9.66 3.90
N TYR A 98 -10.91 10.38 3.96
CA TYR A 98 -12.17 9.97 3.34
C TYR A 98 -12.60 10.83 2.12
N HIS A 99 -11.79 11.82 1.72
CA HIS A 99 -12.09 12.73 0.59
C HIS A 99 -10.98 12.83 -0.48
N ILE A 100 -10.14 11.80 -0.61
CA ILE A 100 -9.31 11.57 -1.82
C ILE A 100 -10.04 10.59 -2.73
#